data_AF-A0A834FTU6-F1
#
_entry.id   AF-A0A834FTU6-F1
#
_cell.length_a   1.000
_cell.length_b   1.000
_cell.length_c   1.000
_cell.angle_alpha   90.00
_cell.angle_beta   90.00
_cell.angle_gamma   90.00
#
_symmetry.space_group_name_H-M   'P 1'
#
loop_
_entity.id
_entity.type
_entity.pdbx_description
1 polymer ?
#
loop_
_entity_poly.entity_id
_entity_poly.type
_entity_poly.pdbx_seq_one_letter_code
_entity_poly.pdbx_strand_id
1 'polypeptide(L)'
;MPWGIPFGVRLRAQSKADTGTELHRLVRNLRDATSKIDGVFVHGIHGGEGFSKVTECLKELRELYSNERANYYACTSTCNLGMYEVDFGWGKPIWVSLGGNEDPMVMNLIYLLDTRSGGGIEAWVNLSEEDMAKFKRDPELLAFTSLNPSPLHINTPSSHTVCARM
;
A
#
# COMPACT_ATOMS: atom_id res chain seq x y z
N MET A 1 21.16 12.23 -13.25
CA MET A 1 19.92 13.03 -13.05
C MET A 1 19.08 12.84 -14.30
N PRO A 2 17.83 12.35 -14.19
CA PRO A 2 16.75 13.11 -13.56
C PRO A 2 15.95 12.31 -12.52
N TRP A 3 15.30 13.08 -11.65
CA TRP A 3 14.40 12.67 -10.57
C TRP A 3 13.09 12.09 -11.10
N GLY A 4 13.16 10.88 -11.67
CA GLY A 4 11.97 10.10 -11.98
C GLY A 4 11.37 9.57 -10.69
N ILE A 5 10.17 10.00 -10.35
CA ILE A 5 9.35 9.33 -9.34
C ILE A 5 9.20 7.87 -9.82
N PRO A 6 9.44 6.84 -8.98
CA PRO A 6 9.28 5.45 -9.40
C PRO A 6 7.88 5.24 -9.98
N PHE A 7 7.73 4.26 -10.88
CA PHE A 7 6.51 3.92 -11.65
C PHE A 7 5.25 3.58 -10.81
N GLY A 8 5.25 3.90 -9.52
CA GLY A 8 4.15 3.72 -8.60
C GLY A 8 2.92 4.51 -8.99
N VAL A 9 1.78 3.83 -9.06
CA VAL A 9 0.48 4.50 -9.22
C VAL A 9 -0.10 4.76 -7.86
N ARG A 10 -0.57 6.00 -7.66
CA ARG A 10 -1.36 6.38 -6.51
C ARG A 10 -2.85 6.26 -6.83
N LEU A 11 -3.53 5.45 -6.06
CA LEU A 11 -4.97 5.24 -6.11
C LEU A 11 -5.59 5.72 -4.81
N ARG A 12 -6.77 6.33 -4.89
CA ARG A 12 -7.63 6.51 -3.73
C ARG A 12 -8.81 5.57 -3.83
N ALA A 13 -9.03 4.78 -2.79
CA ALA A 13 -10.16 3.86 -2.71
C ALA A 13 -11.46 4.61 -2.40
N GLN A 14 -12.55 4.13 -2.99
CA GLN A 14 -13.92 4.58 -2.75
C GLN A 14 -14.76 3.39 -2.24
N SER A 15 -15.65 3.64 -1.29
CA SER A 15 -16.55 2.59 -0.79
C SER A 15 -17.68 2.36 -1.79
N LYS A 16 -17.85 1.12 -2.21
CA LYS A 16 -19.02 0.66 -2.96
C LYS A 16 -19.38 -0.74 -2.45
N ALA A 17 -20.67 -1.08 -2.47
CA ALA A 17 -21.13 -2.40 -2.04
C ALA A 17 -20.50 -3.46 -2.95
N ASP A 18 -19.74 -4.37 -2.36
CA ASP A 18 -19.14 -5.51 -3.03
C ASP A 18 -19.99 -6.76 -2.79
N THR A 19 -20.19 -7.56 -3.84
CA THR A 19 -20.94 -8.83 -3.82
C THR A 19 -20.05 -10.03 -4.18
N GLY A 20 -18.72 -9.84 -4.30
CA GLY A 20 -17.79 -10.88 -4.73
C GLY A 20 -17.42 -11.88 -3.62
N THR A 21 -17.83 -13.14 -3.76
CA THR A 21 -17.45 -14.24 -2.85
C THR A 21 -15.94 -14.46 -2.75
N GLU A 22 -15.18 -14.14 -3.79
CA GLU A 22 -13.73 -14.33 -3.85
C GLU A 22 -12.98 -13.28 -3.00
N LEU A 23 -13.40 -12.01 -3.01
CA LEU A 23 -12.78 -10.98 -2.18
C LEU A 23 -13.00 -11.27 -0.70
N HIS A 24 -14.22 -11.66 -0.32
CA HIS A 24 -14.52 -12.05 1.06
C HIS A 24 -13.66 -13.23 1.52
N ARG A 25 -13.40 -14.20 0.64
CA ARG A 25 -12.50 -15.33 0.92
C ARG A 25 -11.07 -14.86 1.16
N LEU A 26 -10.55 -13.96 0.31
CA LEU A 26 -9.22 -13.40 0.46
C LEU A 26 -9.07 -12.60 1.77
N VAL A 27 -10.06 -11.75 2.08
CA VAL A 27 -10.08 -10.95 3.32
C VAL A 27 -10.08 -11.85 4.56
N ARG A 28 -10.85 -12.95 4.53
CA ARG A 28 -10.83 -13.93 5.62
C ARG A 28 -9.46 -14.57 5.77
N ASN A 29 -8.85 -15.03 4.68
CA ASN A 29 -7.52 -15.65 4.72
C ASN A 29 -6.46 -14.69 5.28
N LEU A 30 -6.51 -13.40 4.91
CA LEU A 30 -5.62 -12.37 5.46
C LEU A 30 -5.85 -12.19 6.97
N ARG A 31 -7.11 -12.09 7.42
CA ARG A 31 -7.44 -11.97 8.85
C ARG A 31 -6.95 -13.17 9.65
N ASP A 32 -7.18 -14.37 9.16
CA ASP A 32 -6.75 -15.62 9.81
C ASP A 32 -5.22 -15.73 9.86
N ALA A 33 -4.51 -15.22 8.85
CA ALA A 33 -3.05 -15.16 8.85
C ALA A 33 -2.54 -14.11 9.85
N THR A 34 -3.10 -12.90 9.86
CA THR A 34 -2.71 -11.84 10.79
C THR A 34 -3.04 -12.21 12.25
N SER A 35 -4.11 -12.95 12.51
CA SER A 35 -4.45 -13.37 13.88
C SER A 35 -3.43 -14.34 14.50
N LYS A 36 -2.55 -14.95 13.69
CA LYS A 36 -1.44 -15.76 14.19
C LYS A 36 -0.33 -14.91 14.82
N ILE A 37 -0.30 -13.61 14.52
CA ILE A 37 0.59 -12.64 15.14
C ILE A 37 -0.07 -12.17 16.44
N ASP A 38 -0.02 -13.02 17.45
CA ASP A 38 -0.63 -12.77 18.76
C ASP A 38 0.41 -12.32 19.80
N GLY A 39 -0.04 -12.11 21.04
CA GLY A 39 0.84 -11.71 22.13
C GLY A 39 1.94 -12.73 22.45
N VAL A 40 1.71 -14.03 22.20
CA VAL A 40 2.69 -15.09 22.42
C VAL A 40 3.80 -14.98 21.38
N PHE A 41 3.43 -14.80 20.11
CA PHE A 41 4.38 -14.57 19.03
C PHE A 41 5.24 -13.31 19.30
N VAL A 42 4.59 -12.19 19.64
CA VAL A 42 5.27 -10.92 19.92
C VAL A 42 6.22 -11.03 21.12
N HIS A 43 5.80 -11.69 22.20
CA HIS A 43 6.65 -11.92 23.37
C HIS A 43 7.86 -12.79 23.01
N GLY A 44 7.64 -13.80 22.15
CA GLY A 44 8.71 -14.64 21.62
C GLY A 44 9.79 -13.86 20.87
N ILE A 45 9.43 -12.77 20.19
CA ILE A 45 10.36 -11.90 19.46
C ILE A 45 11.09 -10.91 20.40
N HIS A 46 10.49 -10.52 21.52
CA HIS A 46 11.10 -9.57 22.45
C HIS A 46 12.16 -10.20 23.39
N GLY A 47 12.25 -11.53 23.44
CA GLY A 47 13.20 -12.26 24.28
C GLY A 47 14.58 -12.47 23.65
N GLY A 48 15.48 -13.14 24.38
CA GLY A 48 16.84 -13.46 23.90
C GLY A 48 16.89 -14.31 22.63
N GLU A 49 15.81 -15.02 22.31
CA GLU A 49 15.66 -15.80 21.07
C GLU A 49 15.07 -15.00 19.90
N GLY A 50 14.73 -13.73 20.11
CA GLY A 50 14.03 -12.91 19.13
C GLY A 50 14.73 -12.81 17.78
N PHE A 51 16.05 -12.61 17.81
CA PHE A 51 16.88 -12.59 16.60
C PHE A 51 16.80 -13.92 15.82
N SER A 52 16.80 -15.04 16.53
CA SER A 52 16.69 -16.37 15.91
C SER A 52 15.34 -16.54 15.22
N LYS A 53 14.24 -16.16 15.88
CA LYS A 53 12.88 -16.23 15.32
C LYS A 53 12.71 -15.32 14.10
N VAL A 54 13.20 -14.09 14.16
CA VAL A 54 13.19 -13.18 13.01
C VAL A 54 14.01 -13.76 11.86
N THR A 55 15.18 -14.35 12.14
CA THR A 55 16.01 -15.00 11.13
C THR A 55 15.31 -16.20 10.49
N GLU A 56 14.56 -16.99 11.26
CA GLU A 56 13.74 -18.09 10.76
C GLU A 56 12.63 -17.58 9.83
N CYS A 57 11.86 -16.57 10.24
CA CYS A 57 10.84 -15.95 9.38
C CYS A 57 11.44 -15.40 8.07
N LEU A 58 12.63 -14.79 8.12
CA LEU A 58 13.31 -14.28 6.92
C LEU A 58 13.76 -15.41 5.99
N LYS A 59 14.14 -16.57 6.52
CA LYS A 59 14.45 -17.76 5.71
C LYS A 59 13.20 -18.31 5.03
N GLU A 60 12.10 -18.45 5.74
CA GLU A 60 10.81 -18.87 5.17
C GLU A 60 10.37 -17.92 4.06
N LEU A 61 10.46 -16.60 4.30
CA LEU A 61 10.17 -15.60 3.27
C LEU A 61 11.07 -15.78 2.04
N ARG A 62 12.38 -15.96 2.24
CA ARG A 62 13.32 -16.18 1.12
C ARG A 62 12.97 -17.42 0.31
N GLU A 63 12.60 -18.52 0.97
CA GLU A 63 12.19 -19.76 0.30
C GLU A 63 10.91 -19.56 -0.51
N LEU A 64 9.94 -18.82 0.04
CA LEU A 64 8.74 -18.42 -0.70
C LEU A 64 9.13 -17.62 -1.95
N TYR A 65 9.89 -16.53 -1.81
CA TYR A 65 10.30 -15.69 -2.95
C TYR A 65 11.17 -16.42 -3.99
N SER A 66 11.81 -17.54 -3.63
CA SER A 66 12.60 -18.35 -4.56
C SER A 66 11.75 -19.25 -5.44
N ASN A 67 10.45 -19.37 -5.18
CA ASN A 67 9.53 -20.16 -6.00
C ASN A 67 9.05 -19.34 -7.20
N GLU A 68 9.71 -19.52 -8.34
CA GLU A 68 9.38 -18.85 -9.61
C GLU A 68 7.99 -19.18 -10.18
N ARG A 69 7.27 -20.16 -9.61
CA ARG A 69 5.91 -20.54 -10.06
C ARG A 69 4.80 -19.69 -9.46
N ALA A 70 5.10 -18.82 -8.50
CA ALA A 70 4.11 -18.01 -7.80
C ALA A 70 4.46 -16.52 -7.89
N ASN A 71 3.43 -15.69 -8.10
CA ASN A 71 3.54 -14.24 -8.00
C ASN A 71 3.37 -13.82 -6.54
N TYR A 72 4.36 -13.13 -5.99
CA TYR A 72 4.32 -12.62 -4.63
C TYR A 72 4.08 -11.13 -4.63
N TYR A 73 3.11 -10.70 -3.83
CA TYR A 73 2.81 -9.29 -3.57
C TYR A 73 3.00 -9.00 -2.10
N ALA A 74 3.84 -8.02 -1.79
CA ALA A 74 4.00 -7.51 -0.44
C ALA A 74 3.06 -6.32 -0.22
N CYS A 75 2.46 -6.23 0.96
CA CYS A 75 1.61 -5.12 1.34
C CYS A 75 2.05 -4.58 2.70
N THR A 76 2.29 -3.28 2.77
CA THR A 76 2.64 -2.56 4.00
C THR A 76 1.59 -1.50 4.26
N SER A 77 1.00 -1.50 5.46
CA SER A 77 0.03 -0.48 5.86
C SER A 77 0.64 0.45 6.91
N THR A 78 0.57 1.76 6.65
CA THR A 78 0.86 2.82 7.62
C THR A 78 -0.41 3.55 8.06
N CYS A 79 -1.58 2.98 7.76
CA CYS A 79 -2.86 3.47 8.25
C CYS A 79 -2.92 3.48 9.78
N ASN A 80 -3.63 4.45 10.33
CA ASN A 80 -3.83 4.67 11.76
C ASN A 80 -2.55 4.95 12.57
N LEU A 81 -1.43 5.28 11.93
CA LEU A 81 -0.20 5.69 12.62
C LEU A 81 -0.16 7.20 12.95
N GLY A 82 -1.20 7.96 12.58
CA GLY A 82 -1.29 9.39 12.91
C GLY A 82 -0.36 10.28 12.09
N MET A 83 0.11 9.81 10.92
CA MET A 83 1.11 10.53 10.11
C MET A 83 0.67 11.94 9.70
N TYR A 84 -0.62 12.14 9.44
CA TYR A 84 -1.19 13.46 9.10
C TYR A 84 -1.49 14.34 10.33
N GLU A 85 -1.37 13.79 11.54
CA GLU A 85 -1.60 14.52 12.79
C GLU A 85 -0.31 15.10 13.40
N VAL A 86 0.85 14.66 12.91
CA VAL A 86 2.15 15.13 13.36
C VAL A 86 2.30 16.62 13.06
N ASP A 87 2.65 17.42 14.08
CA ASP A 87 2.93 18.85 13.93
C ASP A 87 4.21 19.21 14.69
N PHE A 88 5.22 19.68 13.95
CA PHE A 88 6.51 20.09 14.49
C PHE A 88 6.57 21.60 14.80
N GLY A 89 5.45 22.32 14.73
CA GLY A 89 5.35 23.77 14.92
C GLY A 89 5.17 24.57 13.62
N TRP A 90 5.07 23.90 12.47
CA TRP A 90 4.85 24.50 11.15
C TRP A 90 3.52 24.10 10.52
N GLY A 91 2.67 23.44 11.29
CA GLY A 91 1.41 22.89 10.83
C GLY A 91 1.53 21.44 10.36
N LYS A 92 0.36 20.82 10.20
CA LYS A 92 0.22 19.41 9.81
C LYS A 92 0.59 19.16 8.34
N PRO A 93 1.10 17.96 8.00
CA PRO A 93 1.40 17.59 6.63
C PRO A 93 0.22 17.78 5.68
N ILE A 94 0.50 18.41 4.54
CA ILE A 94 -0.42 18.41 3.39
C ILE A 94 -0.36 17.03 2.69
N TRP A 95 0.77 16.35 2.80
CA TRP A 95 1.03 15.08 2.12
C TRP A 95 2.06 14.26 2.89
N VAL A 96 1.86 12.95 2.92
CA VAL A 96 2.78 11.96 3.47
C VAL A 96 3.14 10.97 2.36
N SER A 97 4.43 10.70 2.21
CA SER A 97 4.97 9.69 1.30
C SER A 97 5.92 8.80 2.07
N LEU A 98 5.93 7.51 1.74
CA LEU A 98 7.09 6.67 2.01
C LEU A 98 8.13 7.01 0.93
N GLY A 99 9.38 7.30 1.30
CA GLY A 99 10.39 7.77 0.34
C GLY A 99 10.50 6.89 -0.90
N GLY A 100 10.81 7.49 -2.05
CA GLY A 100 10.91 6.79 -3.32
C GLY A 100 11.99 5.72 -3.29
N ASN A 101 11.59 4.48 -3.55
CA ASN A 101 12.45 3.32 -3.64
C ASN A 101 12.86 3.14 -5.11
N GLU A 102 14.07 3.54 -5.43
CA GLU A 102 14.71 3.28 -6.73
C GLU A 102 15.25 1.83 -6.82
N ASP A 103 15.03 1.03 -5.78
CA ASP A 103 15.56 -0.32 -5.65
C ASP A 103 14.69 -1.34 -6.43
N PRO A 104 15.26 -2.09 -7.39
CA PRO A 104 14.60 -3.20 -8.08
C PRO A 104 14.01 -4.27 -7.14
N MET A 105 14.46 -4.35 -5.89
CA MET A 105 13.89 -5.23 -4.86
C MET A 105 12.45 -4.87 -4.44
N VAL A 106 11.87 -3.81 -5.01
CA VAL A 106 10.57 -3.24 -4.61
C VAL A 106 9.47 -3.48 -5.66
N MET A 107 9.69 -4.39 -6.62
CA MET A 107 8.60 -4.85 -7.47
C MET A 107 7.57 -5.65 -6.68
N ASN A 108 6.30 -5.52 -7.06
CA ASN A 108 5.14 -6.16 -6.40
C ASN A 108 4.91 -5.70 -4.96
N LEU A 109 5.22 -4.44 -4.65
CA LEU A 109 4.98 -3.85 -3.34
C LEU A 109 3.82 -2.84 -3.37
N ILE A 110 2.96 -2.95 -2.37
CA ILE A 110 1.79 -2.09 -2.16
C ILE A 110 1.94 -1.39 -0.81
N TYR A 111 1.86 -0.07 -0.80
CA TYR A 111 1.76 0.71 0.44
C TYR A 111 0.36 1.27 0.61
N LEU A 112 -0.22 1.12 1.80
CA LEU A 112 -1.50 1.68 2.19
C LEU A 112 -1.29 2.80 3.19
N LEU A 113 -1.82 3.98 2.87
CA LEU A 113 -1.74 5.18 3.71
C LEU A 113 -3.14 5.75 3.95
N ASP A 114 -3.33 6.43 5.08
CA ASP A 114 -4.55 7.20 5.30
C ASP A 114 -4.62 8.39 4.32
N THR A 115 -5.82 8.78 3.93
CA THR A 115 -6.02 10.07 3.26
C THR A 115 -5.96 11.20 4.28
N ARG A 116 -5.39 12.35 3.90
CA ARG A 116 -5.37 13.57 4.72
C ARG A 116 -6.74 13.96 5.29
N SER A 117 -7.80 13.83 4.49
CA SER A 117 -9.16 14.23 4.89
C SER A 117 -9.79 13.32 5.94
N GLY A 118 -9.11 12.22 6.31
CA GLY A 118 -9.72 11.13 7.04
C GLY A 118 -10.72 10.33 6.19
N GLY A 119 -11.02 9.11 6.63
CA GLY A 119 -12.10 8.27 6.09
C GLY A 119 -11.82 7.55 4.77
N GLY A 120 -10.61 7.65 4.20
CA GLY A 120 -10.21 6.92 3.00
C GLY A 120 -8.78 6.41 3.08
N ILE A 121 -8.43 5.53 2.13
CA ILE A 121 -7.10 4.94 1.99
C ILE A 121 -6.52 5.32 0.61
N GLU A 122 -5.26 5.76 0.61
CA GLU A 122 -4.43 5.86 -0.57
C GLU A 122 -3.57 4.60 -0.71
N ALA A 123 -3.59 3.97 -1.88
CA ALA A 123 -2.74 2.84 -2.21
C ALA A 123 -1.66 3.30 -3.20
N TRP A 124 -0.41 3.02 -2.88
CA TRP A 124 0.75 3.22 -3.73
C TRP A 124 1.22 1.85 -4.21
N VAL A 125 1.08 1.61 -5.50
CA VAL A 125 1.27 0.28 -6.08
C VAL A 125 2.48 0.29 -7.00
N ASN A 126 3.47 -0.55 -6.75
CA ASN A 126 4.65 -0.76 -7.59
C ASN A 126 4.58 -2.16 -8.22
N LEU A 127 4.59 -2.22 -9.55
CA LEU A 127 4.50 -3.44 -10.36
C LEU A 127 5.46 -3.34 -11.54
N SER A 128 5.69 -4.46 -12.23
CA SER A 128 6.33 -4.46 -13.55
C SER A 128 5.59 -3.52 -14.52
N GLU A 129 6.27 -2.98 -15.53
CA GLU A 129 5.63 -2.09 -16.51
C GLU A 129 4.44 -2.77 -17.21
N GLU A 130 4.57 -4.07 -17.52
CA GLU A 130 3.52 -4.86 -18.16
C GLU A 130 2.30 -5.01 -17.24
N ASP A 131 2.50 -5.39 -15.98
CA ASP A 131 1.41 -5.57 -15.04
C ASP A 131 0.77 -4.24 -14.66
N MET A 132 1.57 -3.19 -14.54
CA MET A 132 1.07 -1.84 -14.28
C MET A 132 0.19 -1.34 -15.43
N ALA A 133 0.54 -1.67 -16.68
CA ALA A 133 -0.25 -1.31 -17.85
C ALA A 133 -1.62 -2.02 -17.88
N LYS A 134 -1.72 -3.24 -17.35
CA LYS A 134 -2.98 -3.97 -17.16
C LYS A 134 -3.76 -3.40 -15.98
N PHE A 135 -3.09 -3.23 -14.84
CA PHE A 135 -3.64 -2.71 -13.59
C PHE A 135 -4.33 -1.34 -13.78
N LYS A 136 -3.69 -0.40 -14.48
CA LYS A 136 -4.26 0.93 -14.77
C LYS A 136 -5.54 0.91 -15.62
N ARG A 137 -5.80 -0.18 -16.36
CA ARG A 137 -6.93 -0.31 -17.30
C ARG A 137 -8.01 -1.28 -16.80
N ASP A 138 -7.81 -1.87 -15.63
CA ASP A 138 -8.75 -2.85 -15.08
C ASP A 138 -10.08 -2.18 -14.71
N PRO A 139 -11.21 -2.58 -15.32
CA PRO A 139 -12.50 -1.92 -15.11
C PRO A 139 -13.08 -2.18 -13.72
N GLU A 140 -12.76 -3.32 -13.10
CA GLU A 140 -13.21 -3.63 -11.74
C GLU A 140 -12.46 -2.73 -10.75
N LEU A 141 -11.14 -2.59 -10.89
CA LEU A 141 -10.34 -1.68 -10.06
C LEU A 141 -10.78 -0.21 -10.23
N LEU A 142 -10.98 0.22 -11.47
CA LEU A 142 -11.41 1.59 -11.77
C LEU A 142 -12.81 1.89 -11.21
N ALA A 143 -13.64 0.88 -10.97
CA ALA A 143 -14.95 1.07 -10.34
C ALA A 143 -14.87 1.43 -8.84
N PHE A 144 -13.74 1.19 -8.18
CA PHE A 144 -13.51 1.49 -6.75
C PHE A 144 -12.39 2.48 -6.51
N THR A 145 -11.76 3.01 -7.56
CA THR A 145 -10.57 3.86 -7.41
C THR A 145 -10.65 5.14 -8.22
N SER A 146 -10.06 6.21 -7.71
CA SER A 146 -9.72 7.39 -8.49
C SER A 146 -8.22 7.48 -8.67
N LEU A 147 -7.77 7.59 -9.93
CA LEU A 147 -6.36 7.73 -10.28
C LEU A 147 -5.86 9.14 -9.90
N ASN A 148 -4.76 9.19 -9.15
CA ASN A 148 -3.99 10.40 -8.83
C ASN A 148 -4.82 11.64 -8.42
N PRO A 149 -5.50 11.62 -7.25
CA PRO A 149 -6.19 12.81 -6.75
C PRO A 149 -5.16 13.91 -6.45
N SER A 150 -5.24 15.07 -7.12
CA SER A 150 -4.34 16.18 -6.79
C SER A 150 -4.42 16.49 -5.29
N PRO A 151 -3.29 16.59 -4.56
CA PRO A 151 -3.30 16.96 -3.15
C PRO A 151 -3.83 18.39 -2.92
N LEU A 152 -4.07 19.14 -4.00
CA LEU A 152 -4.55 20.52 -4.01
C LEU A 152 -6.06 20.67 -4.26
N HIS A 153 -6.82 19.59 -4.50
CA HIS A 153 -8.30 19.70 -4.61
C HIS A 153 -8.93 19.89 -3.23
N ILE A 154 -8.80 21.13 -2.74
CA ILE A 154 -9.58 21.72 -1.67
C ILE A 154 -10.86 22.21 -2.32
N ASN A 155 -12.01 21.80 -1.78
CA ASN A 155 -13.36 22.29 -2.09
C ASN A 155 -13.40 23.61 -2.89
N THR A 156 -13.59 23.53 -4.20
CA THR A 156 -14.07 24.65 -5.00
C THR A 156 -15.23 24.18 -5.88
N PRO A 157 -16.39 24.87 -5.86
CA PRO A 157 -17.48 24.55 -6.76
C PRO A 157 -17.04 24.95 -8.18
N SER A 158 -17.09 23.98 -9.09
CA SER A 158 -16.87 24.11 -10.53
C SER A 158 -15.57 24.79 -10.96
N SER A 159 -14.58 24.00 -11.41
CA SER A 159 -13.89 24.27 -12.68
C SER A 159 -12.98 23.10 -13.08
N HIS A 160 -13.09 22.78 -14.36
CA HIS A 160 -12.28 21.85 -15.14
C HIS A 160 -10.78 22.09 -14.94
N THR A 161 -9.98 21.03 -14.78
CA THR A 161 -8.68 20.85 -15.47
C THR A 161 -8.17 19.41 -15.28
N VAL A 162 -7.84 18.81 -16.42
CA VAL A 162 -7.13 17.54 -16.61
C VAL A 162 -5.65 17.73 -16.33
N CYS A 163 -5.00 16.78 -15.64
CA CYS A 163 -3.55 16.62 -15.75
C CYS A 163 -3.16 15.16 -15.50
N ALA A 164 -3.06 14.38 -16.57
CA ALA A 164 -2.34 13.12 -16.58
C ALA A 164 -0.85 13.45 -16.75
N ARG A 165 -0.03 13.06 -15.78
CA ARG A 165 1.42 13.05 -15.93
C ARG A 165 1.79 11.59 -16.20
N MET A 166 2.10 11.27 -17.46
CA MET A 166 2.84 10.05 -17.83
C MET A 166 4.29 10.19 -17.36
#